data_AF-A0A942J6J1-F1
#
_entry.id   AF-A0A942J6J1-F1
#
_cell.length_a   1.000
_cell.length_b   1.000
_cell.length_c   1.000
_cell.angle_alpha   90.00
_cell.angle_beta   90.00
_cell.angle_gamma   90.00
#
_symmetry.space_group_name_H-M   'P 1'
#
loop_
_entity.id
_entity.type
_entity.pdbx_description
1 polymer ?
#
loop_
_entity_poly.entity_id
_entity_poly.type
_entity_poly.pdbx_seq_one_letter_code
_entity_poly.pdbx_strand_id
1 'polypeptide(L)'
;MLFTFLGALALLIGGYFIWGKFVEKVFGIEENRATPACANPDGVDFVPLPWWRVFLIQFLNIAGLGPIFGALAGAVWGPVALLWIVFGSIFAGATHDFFSGMISLRHNGASVSELVGMYLGNNAKQVMRVFSVVLLVLVGTVFVAGPARLLVRLTGG
;
A
#
# COMPACT_ATOMS: atom_id res chain seq x y z
N MET A 1 -1.21 14.80 -23.26
CA MET A 1 -0.76 13.60 -22.50
C MET A 1 0.63 13.78 -21.89
N LEU A 2 1.65 14.20 -22.66
CA LEU A 2 3.01 14.41 -22.11
C LEU A 2 3.08 15.49 -21.02
N PHE A 3 2.48 16.67 -21.24
CA PHE A 3 2.48 17.75 -20.24
C PHE A 3 1.75 17.39 -18.95
N THR A 4 0.60 16.72 -19.07
CA THR A 4 -0.17 16.21 -17.92
C THR A 4 0.59 15.12 -17.17
N PHE A 5 1.34 14.28 -17.87
CA PHE A 5 2.20 13.27 -17.28
C PHE A 5 3.40 13.88 -16.54
N LEU A 6 4.10 14.85 -17.15
CA LEU A 6 5.20 15.56 -16.51
C LEU A 6 4.73 16.37 -15.29
N GLY A 7 3.56 17.01 -15.38
CA GLY A 7 2.94 17.69 -14.25
C GLY A 7 2.55 16.74 -13.11
N ALA A 8 1.98 15.58 -13.44
CA ALA A 8 1.69 14.52 -12.48
C ALA A 8 2.95 14.01 -11.76
N LEU A 9 4.04 13.80 -12.50
CA LEU A 9 5.33 13.38 -11.95
C LEU A 9 5.92 14.46 -11.02
N ALA A 10 5.89 15.72 -11.45
CA ALA A 10 6.36 16.85 -10.64
C ALA A 10 5.55 16.98 -9.34
N LEU A 11 4.23 16.78 -9.39
CA LEU A 11 3.36 16.78 -8.21
C LEU A 11 3.65 15.61 -7.27
N LEU A 12 3.94 14.41 -7.76
CA LEU A 12 4.33 13.28 -6.92
C LEU A 12 5.67 13.54 -6.21
N ILE A 13 6.67 14.05 -6.94
CA ILE A 13 7.97 14.39 -6.36
C ILE A 13 7.81 15.53 -5.34
N GLY A 14 7.11 16.60 -5.69
CA GLY A 14 6.83 17.72 -4.79
C GLY A 14 6.01 17.29 -3.56
N GLY A 15 5.00 16.46 -3.76
CA GLY A 15 4.18 15.87 -2.70
C GLY A 15 5.01 15.05 -1.73
N TYR A 16 5.93 14.21 -2.21
CA TYR A 16 6.85 13.45 -1.35
C TYR A 16 7.66 14.37 -0.43
N PHE A 17 8.27 15.43 -0.96
CA PHE A 17 9.12 16.32 -0.15
C PHE A 17 8.34 17.29 0.73
N ILE A 18 7.19 17.79 0.29
CA ILE A 18 6.42 18.82 1.01
C ILE A 18 5.42 18.15 1.95
N TRP A 19 4.52 17.34 1.39
CA TRP A 19 3.47 16.67 2.16
C TRP A 19 4.04 15.56 3.04
N GLY A 20 5.00 14.77 2.52
CA GLY A 20 5.66 13.72 3.30
C GLY A 20 6.34 14.27 4.56
N LYS A 21 7.12 15.34 4.44
CA LYS A 21 7.75 16.02 5.60
C LYS A 21 6.72 16.60 6.57
N PHE A 22 5.62 17.13 6.06
CA PHE A 22 4.54 17.63 6.91
C PHE A 22 3.90 16.48 7.72
N VAL A 23 3.55 15.37 7.07
CA VAL A 23 2.97 14.19 7.71
C VAL A 23 3.92 13.57 8.74
N GLU A 24 5.20 13.45 8.41
CA GLU A 24 6.26 13.00 9.33
C GLU A 24 6.31 13.88 10.58
N LYS A 25 6.30 15.21 10.40
CA LYS A 25 6.31 16.17 11.52
C LYS A 25 5.06 16.07 12.38
N VAL A 26 3.89 15.89 11.77
CA VAL A 26 2.61 15.74 12.49
C VAL A 26 2.58 14.46 13.32
N PHE A 27 3.12 13.35 12.79
CA PHE A 27 3.14 12.08 13.52
C PHE A 27 4.19 12.03 14.65
N GLY A 28 5.31 12.71 14.48
CA GLY A 28 6.43 12.73 15.42
C GLY A 28 7.19 11.41 15.43
N ILE A 29 8.10 11.22 14.46
CA ILE A 29 8.90 10.00 14.36
C ILE A 29 10.00 9.97 15.45
N GLU A 30 10.16 8.82 16.11
CA GLU A 30 11.29 8.54 17.00
C GLU A 30 12.39 7.81 16.20
N GLU A 31 13.35 8.55 15.63
CA GLU A 31 14.39 7.96 14.77
C GLU A 31 15.27 6.91 15.48
N ASN A 32 15.47 7.06 16.79
CA ASN A 32 16.31 6.17 17.60
C ASN A 32 15.59 4.90 18.09
N ARG A 33 14.30 4.73 17.79
CA ARG A 33 13.55 3.54 18.21
C ARG A 33 13.95 2.36 17.33
N ALA A 34 14.48 1.31 17.95
CA ALA A 34 14.71 0.05 17.25
C ALA A 34 13.37 -0.53 16.75
N THR A 35 13.33 -0.93 15.47
CA THR A 35 12.13 -1.57 14.91
C THR A 35 11.91 -2.94 15.57
N PRO A 36 10.67 -3.45 15.61
CA PRO A 36 10.37 -4.78 16.17
C PRO A 36 11.23 -5.90 15.57
N ALA A 37 11.55 -5.79 14.26
CA ALA A 37 12.44 -6.71 13.55
C ALA A 37 13.88 -6.75 14.12
N CYS A 38 14.36 -5.65 14.70
CA CYS A 38 15.68 -5.56 15.32
C CYS A 38 15.63 -5.81 16.84
N ALA A 39 14.55 -5.42 17.50
CA ALA A 39 14.40 -5.50 18.95
C ALA A 39 14.07 -6.90 19.45
N ASN A 40 13.25 -7.66 18.71
CA ASN A 40 12.82 -9.02 19.07
C ASN A 40 12.93 -9.97 17.86
N PRO A 41 14.14 -10.28 17.38
CA PRO A 41 14.31 -11.17 16.23
C PRO A 41 13.94 -12.60 16.62
N ASP A 42 12.89 -13.14 16.03
CA ASP A 42 12.41 -14.51 16.25
C ASP A 42 12.75 -15.45 15.08
N GLY A 43 13.26 -14.91 13.97
CA GLY A 43 13.60 -15.67 12.77
C GLY A 43 12.40 -16.09 11.90
N VAL A 44 11.18 -15.74 12.31
CA VAL A 44 9.92 -16.10 11.62
C VAL A 44 9.12 -14.84 11.28
N ASP A 45 8.59 -14.13 12.27
CA ASP A 45 7.78 -12.92 12.07
C ASP A 45 8.65 -11.63 12.06
N PHE A 46 9.80 -11.67 12.74
CA PHE A 46 10.74 -10.56 12.93
C PHE A 46 12.12 -10.95 12.41
N VAL A 47 12.38 -10.61 11.15
CA VAL A 47 13.67 -10.83 10.49
C VAL A 47 14.23 -9.49 10.01
N PRO A 48 15.43 -9.07 10.45
CA PRO A 48 16.07 -7.87 9.92
C PRO A 48 16.48 -8.11 8.46
N LEU A 49 15.92 -7.31 7.55
CA LEU A 49 16.18 -7.40 6.11
C LEU A 49 16.89 -6.14 5.61
N PRO A 50 17.80 -6.27 4.61
CA PRO A 50 18.40 -5.09 3.98
C PRO A 50 17.35 -4.27 3.23
N TRP A 51 17.53 -2.95 3.20
CA TRP A 51 16.56 -1.98 2.67
C TRP A 51 16.05 -2.31 1.26
N TRP A 52 16.92 -2.76 0.36
CA TRP A 52 16.54 -3.09 -1.02
C TRP A 52 15.53 -4.26 -1.10
N ARG A 53 15.62 -5.25 -0.19
CA ARG A 53 14.67 -6.37 -0.14
C ARG A 53 13.32 -5.88 0.39
N VAL A 54 13.34 -5.07 1.44
CA VAL A 54 12.12 -4.48 2.01
C VAL A 54 11.40 -3.64 0.96
N PHE A 55 12.14 -2.79 0.24
CA PHE A 55 11.59 -2.00 -0.86
C PHE A 55 10.97 -2.89 -1.95
N LEU A 56 11.68 -3.93 -2.39
CA LEU A 56 11.18 -4.83 -3.44
C LEU A 56 9.93 -5.60 -2.99
N ILE A 57 9.88 -6.07 -1.75
CA ILE A 57 8.70 -6.75 -1.18
C ILE A 57 7.50 -5.79 -1.16
N GLN A 58 7.68 -4.57 -0.65
CA GLN A 58 6.61 -3.58 -0.59
C GLN A 58 6.15 -3.17 -2.00
N PHE A 59 7.10 -3.01 -2.92
CA PHE A 59 6.81 -2.72 -4.31
C PHE A 59 6.00 -3.85 -4.95
N LEU A 60 6.41 -5.11 -4.78
CA LEU A 60 5.70 -6.26 -5.33
C LEU A 60 4.29 -6.43 -4.74
N ASN A 61 4.13 -6.15 -3.45
CA ASN A 61 2.84 -6.21 -2.74
C ASN A 61 1.81 -5.23 -3.31
N ILE A 62 2.24 -4.07 -3.80
CA ILE A 62 1.35 -3.07 -4.43
C ILE A 62 1.29 -3.26 -5.95
N ALA A 63 2.38 -3.71 -6.59
CA ALA A 63 2.49 -3.78 -8.03
C ALA A 63 1.41 -4.68 -8.65
N GLY A 64 1.16 -5.88 -8.11
CA GLY A 64 -0.02 -6.70 -8.45
C GLY A 64 -0.53 -6.59 -9.90
N LEU A 65 -1.84 -6.38 -10.07
CA LEU A 65 -2.47 -6.08 -11.37
C LEU A 65 -2.46 -4.58 -11.70
N GLY A 66 -1.77 -3.77 -10.89
CA GLY A 66 -1.73 -2.31 -10.97
C GLY A 66 -1.18 -1.78 -12.30
N PRO A 67 -0.03 -2.22 -12.81
CA PRO A 67 0.50 -1.79 -14.10
C PRO A 67 -0.44 -2.07 -15.27
N ILE A 68 -1.16 -3.20 -15.23
CA ILE A 68 -2.06 -3.61 -16.31
C ILE A 68 -3.33 -2.74 -16.28
N PHE A 69 -4.03 -2.71 -15.15
CA PHE A 69 -5.27 -1.94 -15.03
C PHE A 69 -5.04 -0.44 -14.96
N GLY A 70 -3.91 0.02 -14.43
CA GLY A 70 -3.52 1.42 -14.39
C GLY A 70 -3.21 1.97 -15.78
N ALA A 71 -2.47 1.22 -16.60
CA ALA A 71 -2.26 1.59 -18.01
C ALA A 71 -3.57 1.58 -18.79
N LEU A 72 -4.44 0.60 -18.56
CA LEU A 72 -5.76 0.52 -19.18
C LEU A 72 -6.65 1.70 -18.76
N ALA A 73 -6.77 1.98 -17.46
CA ALA A 73 -7.57 3.09 -16.94
C ALA A 73 -7.05 4.44 -17.46
N GLY A 74 -5.73 4.62 -17.55
CA GLY A 74 -5.12 5.80 -18.16
C GLY A 74 -5.43 5.93 -19.66
N ALA A 75 -5.52 4.82 -20.39
CA ALA A 75 -5.92 4.82 -21.80
C ALA A 75 -7.41 5.12 -22.00
N VAL A 76 -8.28 4.57 -21.14
CA VAL A 76 -9.75 4.68 -21.27
C VAL A 76 -10.28 6.03 -20.76
N TRP A 77 -9.74 6.55 -19.65
CA TRP A 77 -10.23 7.78 -19.01
C TRP A 77 -9.35 9.01 -19.30
N GLY A 78 -8.30 8.83 -20.07
CA GLY A 78 -7.41 9.90 -20.50
C GLY A 78 -6.70 10.61 -19.34
N PRO A 79 -6.25 11.86 -19.54
CA PRO A 79 -5.41 12.58 -18.56
C PRO A 79 -6.05 12.84 -17.19
N VAL A 80 -7.38 12.82 -17.08
CA VAL A 80 -8.10 13.07 -15.82
C VAL A 80 -7.83 11.94 -14.81
N ALA A 81 -7.68 10.69 -15.28
CA ALA A 81 -7.32 9.57 -14.41
C ALA A 81 -5.96 9.77 -13.74
N LEU A 82 -4.99 10.38 -14.43
CA LEU A 82 -3.66 10.65 -13.86
C LEU A 82 -3.74 11.63 -12.69
N LEU A 83 -4.58 12.67 -12.78
CA LEU A 83 -4.76 13.63 -11.69
C LEU A 83 -5.34 12.95 -10.45
N TRP A 84 -6.38 12.14 -10.62
CA TRP A 84 -6.98 11.38 -9.52
C TRP A 84 -6.01 10.40 -8.88
N ILE A 85 -5.23 9.68 -9.70
CA ILE A 85 -4.19 8.77 -9.20
C ILE A 85 -3.15 9.54 -8.39
N VAL A 86 -2.67 10.69 -8.87
CA VAL A 86 -1.67 11.49 -8.14
C VAL A 86 -2.22 12.02 -6.82
N PHE A 87 -3.38 12.68 -6.84
CA PHE A 87 -3.96 13.24 -5.62
C PHE A 87 -4.34 12.15 -4.61
N GLY A 88 -4.96 11.06 -5.08
CA GLY A 88 -5.27 9.90 -4.25
C GLY A 88 -4.02 9.26 -3.65
N SER A 89 -2.93 9.16 -4.41
CA SER A 89 -1.68 8.58 -3.92
C SER A 89 -1.03 9.43 -2.83
N ILE A 90 -1.00 10.77 -2.98
CA ILE A 90 -0.38 11.67 -2.00
C ILE A 90 -1.20 11.72 -0.71
N PHE A 91 -2.50 12.03 -0.82
CA PHE A 91 -3.32 12.37 0.35
C PHE A 91 -3.96 11.17 1.03
N ALA A 92 -4.32 10.12 0.28
CA ALA A 92 -4.94 8.93 0.83
C ALA A 92 -3.92 7.80 0.98
N GLY A 93 -3.35 7.30 -0.12
CA GLY A 93 -2.52 6.09 -0.14
C GLY A 93 -1.25 6.21 0.71
N ALA A 94 -0.31 7.06 0.29
CA ALA A 94 0.98 7.22 0.96
C ALA A 94 0.83 7.69 2.41
N THR A 95 -0.13 8.57 2.67
CA THR A 95 -0.45 9.05 4.01
C THR A 95 -0.98 7.91 4.87
N HIS A 96 -2.00 7.17 4.42
CA HIS A 96 -2.57 6.03 5.14
C HIS A 96 -1.53 4.93 5.44
N ASP A 97 -0.70 4.58 4.47
CA ASP A 97 0.31 3.54 4.63
C ASP A 97 1.40 3.95 5.62
N PHE A 98 1.81 5.23 5.59
CA PHE A 98 2.75 5.77 6.56
C PHE A 98 2.17 5.74 7.99
N PHE A 99 0.96 6.28 8.21
CA PHE A 99 0.35 6.27 9.53
C PHE A 99 0.12 4.84 10.04
N SER A 100 -0.42 3.96 9.20
CA SER A 100 -0.70 2.56 9.57
C SER A 100 0.58 1.80 9.91
N GLY A 101 1.64 1.96 9.11
CA GLY A 101 2.94 1.35 9.37
C GLY A 101 3.58 1.87 10.66
N MET A 102 3.55 3.18 10.88
CA MET A 102 4.13 3.78 12.08
C MET A 102 3.38 3.42 13.36
N ILE A 103 2.04 3.33 13.32
CA ILE A 103 1.25 2.84 14.46
C ILE A 103 1.55 1.36 14.72
N SER A 104 1.66 0.53 13.66
CA SER A 104 2.03 -0.88 13.79
C SER A 104 3.42 -1.05 14.43
N LEU A 105 4.42 -0.27 14.00
CA LEU A 105 5.77 -0.28 14.58
C LEU A 105 5.76 0.07 16.08
N ARG A 106 4.89 0.99 16.51
CA ARG A 106 4.75 1.33 17.93
C ARG A 106 4.08 0.22 18.76
N HIS A 107 3.34 -0.68 18.11
CA HIS A 107 2.66 -1.82 18.73
C HIS A 107 3.30 -3.15 18.34
N ASN A 108 4.64 -3.20 18.30
CA ASN A 108 5.41 -4.43 18.03
C ASN A 108 5.02 -5.15 16.72
N GLY A 109 4.67 -4.41 15.66
CA GLY A 109 4.29 -4.99 14.38
C GLY A 109 2.88 -5.57 14.33
N ALA A 110 1.98 -5.14 15.23
CA ALA A 110 0.60 -5.59 15.23
C ALA A 110 -0.12 -5.34 13.89
N SER A 111 -0.94 -6.31 13.46
CA SER A 111 -1.75 -6.20 12.25
C SER A 111 -2.79 -5.08 12.34
N VAL A 112 -3.22 -4.52 11.20
CA VAL A 112 -4.21 -3.44 11.14
C VAL A 112 -5.51 -3.81 11.86
N SER A 113 -5.99 -5.04 11.68
CA SER A 113 -7.22 -5.52 12.34
C SER A 113 -7.07 -5.61 13.87
N GLU A 114 -5.85 -5.90 14.36
CA GLU A 114 -5.54 -5.90 15.79
C GLU A 114 -5.45 -4.46 16.33
N LEU A 115 -4.80 -3.55 15.60
CA LEU A 115 -4.74 -2.11 15.93
C LEU A 115 -6.15 -1.52 16.05
N VAL A 116 -7.02 -1.77 15.08
CA VAL A 116 -8.42 -1.31 15.13
C VAL A 116 -9.12 -1.88 16.35
N GLY A 117 -8.88 -3.14 16.69
CA GLY A 117 -9.46 -3.75 17.89
C GLY A 117 -9.00 -3.13 19.19
N MET A 118 -7.73 -2.74 19.30
CA MET A 118 -7.19 -2.07 20.47
C MET A 118 -7.78 -0.68 20.69
N TYR A 119 -8.02 0.07 19.61
CA TYR A 119 -8.50 1.46 19.70
C TYR A 119 -10.04 1.61 19.65
N LEU A 120 -10.75 0.80 18.86
CA LEU A 120 -12.21 0.88 18.66
C LEU A 120 -12.98 -0.24 19.38
N GLY A 121 -12.28 -1.19 19.99
CA GLY A 121 -12.86 -2.29 20.75
C GLY A 121 -13.15 -3.56 19.94
N ASN A 122 -13.65 -4.58 20.63
CA ASN A 122 -13.75 -5.94 20.09
C ASN A 122 -14.76 -6.08 18.94
N ASN A 123 -15.83 -5.28 18.91
CA ASN A 123 -16.81 -5.33 17.82
C ASN A 123 -16.19 -4.88 16.49
N ALA A 124 -15.47 -3.76 16.49
CA ALA A 124 -14.74 -3.28 15.31
C ALA A 124 -13.65 -4.28 14.87
N LYS A 125 -12.97 -4.91 15.83
CA LYS A 125 -12.00 -5.98 15.58
C LYS A 125 -12.59 -7.14 14.77
N GLN A 126 -13.76 -7.63 15.18
CA GLN A 126 -14.41 -8.76 14.51
C GLN A 126 -14.89 -8.38 13.11
N VAL A 127 -15.45 -7.19 12.93
CA VAL A 127 -15.82 -6.66 11.62
C VAL A 127 -14.59 -6.61 10.70
N MET A 128 -13.48 -6.05 11.18
CA MET A 128 -12.24 -5.97 10.41
C MET A 128 -11.67 -7.35 10.08
N ARG A 129 -11.71 -8.33 11.01
CA ARG A 129 -11.26 -9.69 10.73
C ARG A 129 -12.06 -10.36 9.62
N VAL A 130 -13.39 -10.29 9.70
CA VAL A 130 -14.27 -10.85 8.65
C VAL A 130 -14.01 -10.16 7.32
N PHE A 131 -13.94 -8.82 7.33
CA PHE A 131 -13.64 -8.03 6.13
C PHE A 131 -12.29 -8.42 5.50
N SER A 132 -11.22 -8.52 6.30
CA SER A 132 -9.90 -8.94 5.83
C SER A 132 -9.91 -10.33 5.21
N VAL A 133 -10.59 -11.31 5.82
CA VAL A 133 -10.67 -12.67 5.26
C VAL A 133 -11.39 -12.66 3.91
N VAL A 134 -12.53 -11.98 3.80
CA VAL A 134 -13.27 -11.86 2.54
C VAL A 134 -12.40 -11.19 1.47
N LEU A 135 -11.70 -10.12 1.83
CA LEU A 135 -10.82 -9.41 0.91
C LEU A 135 -9.64 -10.27 0.44
N LEU A 136 -9.00 -11.03 1.35
CA LEU A 136 -7.91 -11.95 1.01
C LEU A 136 -8.37 -13.04 0.02
N VAL A 137 -9.54 -13.62 0.24
CA VAL A 137 -10.14 -14.59 -0.69
C VAL A 137 -10.43 -13.94 -2.05
N LEU A 138 -11.06 -12.75 -2.04
CA LEU A 138 -11.40 -12.02 -3.25
C LEU A 138 -10.14 -11.70 -4.09
N VAL A 139 -9.10 -11.20 -3.44
CA VAL A 139 -7.81 -10.92 -4.07
C VAL A 139 -7.25 -12.19 -4.71
N GLY A 140 -7.21 -13.31 -3.98
CA GLY A 140 -6.79 -14.61 -4.53
C GLY A 140 -7.55 -14.98 -5.80
N THR A 141 -8.88 -14.88 -5.80
CA THR A 141 -9.70 -15.15 -7.00
C THR A 141 -9.40 -14.21 -8.16
N VAL A 142 -9.20 -12.91 -7.92
CA VAL A 142 -8.93 -11.93 -8.99
C VAL A 142 -7.57 -12.17 -9.64
N PHE A 143 -6.56 -12.52 -8.83
CA PHE A 143 -5.22 -12.84 -9.33
C PHE A 143 -5.17 -14.14 -10.13
N VAL A 144 -6.05 -15.10 -9.87
CA VAL A 144 -6.18 -16.32 -10.70
C VAL A 144 -7.01 -16.05 -11.95
N ALA A 145 -8.12 -15.32 -11.82
CA ALA A 145 -9.05 -15.07 -12.92
C ALA A 145 -8.48 -14.15 -14.01
N GLY A 146 -7.63 -13.17 -13.65
CA GLY A 146 -7.02 -12.23 -14.60
C GLY A 146 -6.19 -12.93 -15.69
N PRO A 147 -5.13 -13.68 -15.32
CA PRO A 147 -4.32 -14.46 -16.25
C PRO A 147 -5.13 -15.51 -17.01
N ALA A 148 -6.07 -16.19 -16.34
CA ALA A 148 -6.93 -17.18 -16.99
C ALA A 148 -7.76 -16.58 -18.13
N ARG A 149 -8.36 -15.40 -17.93
CA ARG A 149 -9.09 -14.68 -18.98
C ARG A 149 -8.18 -14.22 -20.12
N LEU A 150 -6.95 -13.81 -19.81
CA LEU A 150 -5.93 -13.46 -20.81
C LEU A 150 -5.55 -14.66 -21.65
N LEU A 151 -5.33 -15.83 -21.03
CA LEU A 151 -5.03 -17.08 -21.73
C LEU A 151 -6.16 -17.48 -22.67
N VAL A 152 -7.42 -17.50 -22.22
CA VAL A 152 -8.58 -17.83 -23.07
C VAL A 152 -8.64 -16.93 -24.31
N ARG A 153 -8.44 -15.61 -24.14
CA ARG A 153 -8.41 -14.66 -25.25
C ARG A 153 -7.26 -14.92 -26.24
N LEU A 154 -6.11 -15.39 -25.77
CA LEU A 154 -4.95 -15.65 -26.61
C LEU A 154 -5.01 -17.03 -27.29
N THR A 155 -5.66 -18.01 -26.67
CA THR A 155 -5.79 -19.38 -27.21
C THR A 155 -7.07 -19.62 -28.03
N GLY A 156 -7.90 -18.60 -28.24
CA GLY A 156 -9.07 -18.67 -29.12
C GLY A 156 -10.22 -19.52 -28.60
N GLY A 157 -10.36 -19.64 -27.27
CA GLY A 157 -11.52 -20.27 -26.63
C GLY A 157 -12.71 -19.33 -26.49
#